data_AF-A0A6L9SS54-F1
#
_entry.id   AF-A0A6L9SS54-F1
#
_cell.length_a   1.000
_cell.length_b   1.000
_cell.length_c   1.000
_cell.angle_alpha   90.00
_cell.angle_beta   90.00
_cell.angle_gamma   90.00
#
_symmetry.space_group_name_H-M   'P 1'
#
loop_
_entity.id
_entity.type
_entity.pdbx_description
1 polymer ?
#
loop_
_entity_poly.entity_id
_entity_poly.type
_entity_poly.pdbx_seq_one_letter_code
_entity_poly.pdbx_strand_id
1 'polypeptide(L)'
;MRIRKPFTDWTVESSIGLLAIITIIITGALIAGIIGLCAYELSHPEPVMPKQTVSQYLDKQGDVKRLCLVYKTGDHVDALSCDLVDDITGGVK
;
A
#
# COMPACT_ATOMS: atom_id res chain seq x y z
N MET A 1 42.77 -27.60 -28.68
CA MET A 1 41.64 -26.67 -28.48
C MET A 1 42.11 -25.26 -28.83
N ARG A 2 41.54 -24.61 -29.85
CA ARG A 2 41.96 -23.25 -30.27
C ARG A 2 41.06 -22.24 -29.57
N ILE A 3 41.59 -21.53 -28.58
CA ILE A 3 40.87 -20.48 -27.87
C ILE A 3 40.64 -19.33 -28.86
N ARG A 4 39.39 -19.10 -29.26
CA ARG A 4 39.03 -17.92 -30.05
C ARG A 4 39.13 -16.70 -29.15
N LYS A 5 39.86 -15.67 -29.59
CA LYS A 5 39.91 -14.37 -28.93
C LYS A 5 39.03 -13.40 -29.72
N PRO A 6 37.76 -13.22 -29.33
CA PRO A 6 36.78 -12.49 -30.14
C PRO A 6 37.06 -10.99 -30.27
N PHE A 7 37.99 -10.44 -29.48
CA PHE A 7 38.25 -9.00 -29.38
C PHE A 7 39.67 -8.59 -29.79
N THR A 8 40.45 -9.47 -30.44
CA THR A 8 41.86 -9.18 -30.74
C THR A 8 42.05 -8.17 -31.87
N ASP A 9 41.09 -8.06 -32.79
CA ASP A 9 41.17 -7.17 -33.97
C ASP A 9 40.15 -6.02 -33.90
N TRP A 10 39.73 -5.63 -32.69
CA TRP A 10 38.65 -4.66 -32.53
C TRP A 10 39.11 -3.21 -32.75
N THR A 11 38.38 -2.49 -33.60
CA THR A 11 38.57 -1.05 -33.79
C THR A 11 37.81 -0.27 -32.71
N VAL A 12 38.27 0.96 -32.44
CA VAL A 12 37.65 1.86 -31.44
C VAL A 12 36.19 2.18 -31.80
N GLU A 13 35.85 2.25 -33.09
CA GLU A 13 34.48 2.47 -33.54
C GLU A 13 33.57 1.27 -33.21
N SER A 14 34.08 0.04 -33.31
CA SER A 14 33.30 -1.16 -32.98
C SER A 14 33.01 -1.28 -31.48
N SER A 15 33.96 -0.87 -30.63
CA SER A 15 33.76 -0.87 -29.18
C SER A 15 32.79 0.21 -28.70
N ILE A 16 32.87 1.42 -29.27
CA ILE A 16 31.92 2.51 -28.99
C ILE A 16 30.51 2.14 -29.47
N GLY A 17 30.39 1.53 -30.66
CA GLY A 17 29.11 1.05 -31.18
C GLY A 17 28.46 0.00 -30.28
N LEU A 18 29.24 -0.97 -29.79
CA LEU A 18 28.74 -1.98 -28.85
C LEU A 18 28.26 -1.34 -27.54
N LEU A 19 29.03 -0.41 -26.97
CA LEU A 19 28.65 0.29 -25.76
C LEU A 19 27.33 1.06 -25.94
N ALA A 20 27.15 1.75 -27.06
CA ALA A 20 25.91 2.46 -27.37
C ALA A 20 24.70 1.50 -27.46
N ILE A 21 24.88 0.33 -28.08
CA ILE A 21 23.79 -0.68 -28.17
C ILE A 21 23.45 -1.21 -26.78
N ILE A 22 24.46 -1.55 -25.97
CA ILE A 22 24.25 -2.05 -24.61
C ILE A 22 23.53 -1.00 -23.75
N THR A 23 23.95 0.26 -23.81
CA THR A 23 23.30 1.32 -23.03
C THR A 23 21.86 1.54 -23.45
N ILE A 24 21.56 1.50 -24.75
CA ILE A 24 20.18 1.59 -25.26
C ILE A 24 19.33 0.43 -24.75
N ILE A 25 19.85 -0.81 -24.80
CA ILE A 25 19.12 -1.99 -24.33
C ILE A 25 18.84 -1.89 -22.83
N ILE A 26 19.84 -1.53 -22.02
CA ILE A 26 19.67 -1.40 -20.57
C ILE A 26 18.65 -0.31 -20.26
N THR A 27 18.76 0.85 -20.89
CA THR A 27 17.85 1.97 -20.66
C THR A 27 16.42 1.60 -21.07
N GLY A 28 16.24 0.94 -22.22
CA GLY A 28 14.94 0.47 -22.68
C GLY A 28 14.32 -0.56 -21.72
N ALA A 29 15.11 -1.50 -21.23
CA ALA A 29 14.64 -2.50 -20.26
C ALA A 29 14.23 -1.87 -18.92
N LEU A 30 14.98 -0.88 -18.43
CA LEU A 30 14.63 -0.14 -17.22
C LEU A 30 13.31 0.63 -17.37
N ILE A 31 13.14 1.34 -18.49
CA ILE A 31 11.90 2.07 -18.78
C ILE A 31 10.71 1.11 -18.85
N ALA A 32 10.83 0.01 -19.61
CA ALA A 32 9.79 -1.00 -19.70
C ALA A 32 9.47 -1.64 -18.35
N GLY A 33 10.48 -1.92 -17.53
CA GLY A 33 10.32 -2.45 -16.18
C GLY A 33 9.55 -1.52 -15.26
N ILE A 34 9.88 -0.22 -15.25
CA ILE A 34 9.17 0.78 -14.43
C ILE A 34 7.71 0.90 -14.87
N ILE A 35 7.45 1.01 -16.17
CA ILE A 35 6.08 1.09 -16.70
C ILE A 35 5.28 -0.17 -16.32
N GLY A 36 5.89 -1.35 -16.46
CA GLY A 36 5.28 -2.62 -16.08
C GLY A 36 4.94 -2.68 -14.59
N LEU A 37 5.84 -2.19 -13.73
CA LEU A 37 5.61 -2.14 -12.28
C LEU A 37 4.46 -1.19 -11.94
N CYS A 38 4.44 0.02 -12.51
CA CYS A 38 3.34 0.95 -12.30
C CYS A 38 2.00 0.40 -12.81
N ALA A 39 1.99 -0.27 -13.97
CA ALA A 39 0.79 -0.91 -14.49
C ALA A 39 0.33 -2.07 -13.60
N TYR A 40 1.26 -2.80 -12.98
CA TYR A 40 0.95 -3.86 -12.03
C TYR A 40 0.26 -3.30 -10.78
N GLU A 41 0.82 -2.27 -10.15
CA GLU A 41 0.21 -1.60 -8.98
C GLU A 41 -1.17 -1.03 -9.30
N LEU A 42 -1.36 -0.42 -10.48
CA LEU A 42 -2.66 0.10 -10.90
C LEU A 42 -3.70 -1.00 -11.17
N SER A 43 -3.26 -2.21 -11.54
CA SER A 43 -4.15 -3.34 -11.81
C SER A 43 -4.44 -4.19 -10.58
N HIS A 44 -3.65 -4.03 -9.51
CA HIS A 44 -3.81 -4.72 -8.23
C HIS A 44 -4.05 -3.68 -7.14
N PRO A 45 -5.26 -3.06 -7.09
CA PRO A 45 -5.58 -2.18 -6.00
C PRO A 45 -5.36 -2.94 -4.68
N GLU A 46 -4.60 -2.33 -3.77
CA GLU A 46 -4.45 -2.85 -2.41
C GLU A 46 -5.86 -3.18 -1.87
N PRO A 47 -6.04 -4.31 -1.16
CA PRO A 47 -7.32 -4.55 -0.51
C PRO A 47 -7.59 -3.34 0.37
N VAL A 48 -8.66 -2.60 0.05
CA VAL A 48 -9.09 -1.45 0.83
C VAL A 48 -9.33 -1.98 2.24
N MET A 49 -8.35 -1.81 3.13
CA MET A 49 -8.49 -2.11 4.54
C MET A 49 -9.70 -1.30 4.99
N PRO A 50 -10.81 -1.96 5.34
CA PRO A 50 -12.03 -1.24 5.51
C PRO A 50 -11.87 -0.34 6.73
N LYS A 51 -12.03 0.97 6.51
CA LYS A 51 -11.71 1.99 7.51
C LYS A 51 -12.63 1.82 8.71
N GLN A 52 -12.07 1.35 9.82
CA GLN A 52 -12.80 1.24 11.07
C GLN A 52 -13.08 2.65 11.61
N THR A 53 -14.34 3.00 11.73
CA THR A 53 -14.81 4.26 12.30
C THR A 53 -15.45 3.97 13.65
N VAL A 54 -14.97 4.64 14.69
CA VAL A 54 -15.53 4.56 16.03
C VAL A 54 -16.38 5.80 16.27
N SER A 55 -17.69 5.64 16.42
CA SER A 55 -18.61 6.74 16.77
C SER A 55 -19.16 6.53 18.18
N GLN A 56 -19.17 7.60 18.97
CA GLN A 56 -19.66 7.58 20.35
C GLN A 56 -20.94 8.41 20.48
N TYR A 57 -21.92 7.92 21.23
CA TYR A 57 -23.10 8.69 21.59
C TYR A 57 -23.51 8.41 23.04
N LEU A 58 -24.13 9.40 23.67
CA LEU A 58 -24.64 9.28 25.03
C LEU A 58 -26.15 9.03 24.98
N ASP A 59 -26.59 7.86 25.40
CA ASP A 59 -28.01 7.54 25.56
C ASP A 59 -28.44 7.89 26.99
N LYS A 60 -29.40 8.80 27.13
CA LYS A 60 -29.95 9.20 28.43
C LYS A 60 -31.40 8.75 28.54
N GLN A 61 -31.66 7.82 29.46
CA GLN A 61 -33.00 7.35 29.79
C GLN A 61 -33.31 7.68 31.23
N GLY A 62 -34.10 8.75 31.44
CA GLY A 62 -34.41 9.26 32.77
C GLY A 62 -33.14 9.73 33.49
N ASP A 63 -32.84 9.09 34.62
CA ASP A 63 -31.66 9.37 35.46
C ASP A 63 -30.43 8.53 35.07
N VAL A 64 -30.59 7.58 34.16
CA VAL A 64 -29.50 6.71 33.71
C VAL A 64 -28.86 7.28 32.46
N LYS A 65 -27.53 7.40 32.46
CA LYS A 65 -26.72 7.75 31.28
C LYS A 65 -25.88 6.55 30.86
N ARG A 66 -25.85 6.26 29.56
CA ARG A 66 -25.02 5.21 28.95
C ARG A 66 -24.16 5.80 27.86
N LEU A 67 -22.87 5.48 27.86
CA LEU A 67 -21.96 5.81 26.77
C LEU A 67 -21.92 4.63 25.81
N CYS A 68 -22.43 4.82 24.61
CA CYS A 68 -22.41 3.81 23.56
C CYS A 68 -21.32 4.12 22.52
N LEU A 69 -20.51 3.10 22.23
CA LEU A 69 -19.45 3.07 21.23
C LEU A 69 -19.89 2.14 20.10
N VAL A 70 -19.93 2.68 18.88
CA VAL A 70 -20.23 1.94 17.65
C VAL A 70 -18.96 1.81 16.84
N TYR A 71 -18.53 0.58 16.59
CA TYR A 71 -17.42 0.25 15.72
C TYR A 71 -17.98 -0.14 14.36
N LYS A 72 -17.67 0.66 13.35
CA LYS A 72 -18.14 0.45 11.97
C LYS A 72 -16.98 0.17 11.04
N THR A 73 -17.10 -0.86 10.22
CA THR A 73 -16.17 -1.18 9.14
C THR A 73 -16.91 -0.96 7.83
N GLY A 74 -16.67 0.19 7.19
CA GLY A 74 -17.51 0.65 6.08
C GLY A 74 -18.94 0.94 6.53
N ASP A 75 -19.93 0.31 5.88
CA ASP A 75 -21.36 0.46 6.20
C ASP A 75 -21.87 -0.54 7.25
N HIS A 76 -21.02 -1.49 7.68
CA HIS A 76 -21.38 -2.51 8.66
C HIS A 76 -20.98 -2.12 10.07
N VAL A 77 -21.85 -2.39 11.05
CA VAL A 77 -21.54 -2.28 12.47
C VAL A 77 -20.96 -3.62 12.92
N ASP A 78 -19.69 -3.64 13.31
CA ASP A 78 -19.03 -4.87 13.78
C ASP A 78 -19.26 -5.09 15.27
N ALA A 79 -19.33 -4.00 16.04
CA ALA A 79 -19.55 -4.06 17.46
C ALA A 79 -20.28 -2.81 17.98
N LEU A 80 -21.10 -3.04 19.00
CA LEU A 80 -21.74 -2.00 19.80
C LEU A 80 -21.45 -2.33 21.27
N SER A 81 -20.82 -1.41 21.97
CA SER A 81 -20.59 -1.49 23.42
C SER A 81 -21.29 -0.30 24.08
N CYS A 82 -22.07 -0.54 25.13
CA CYS A 82 -22.79 0.49 25.86
C CYS A 82 -22.54 0.33 27.35
N ASP A 83 -21.72 1.21 27.90
CA ASP A 83 -21.30 1.19 29.29
C ASP A 83 -22.10 2.20 30.11
N LEU A 84 -22.37 1.89 31.37
CA LEU A 84 -23.13 2.78 32.25
C LEU A 84 -22.21 3.90 32.73
N VAL A 85 -22.66 5.15 32.62
CA VAL A 85 -21.95 6.29 33.19
C VAL A 85 -22.36 6.47 34.64
N ASP A 86 -21.39 6.42 35.54
CA ASP A 86 -21.57 6.77 36.94
C ASP A 86 -21.61 8.30 37.08
N ASP A 87 -22.76 8.84 37.45
CA ASP A 87 -23.00 10.29 37.56
C ASP A 87 -22.22 10.98 38.69
N ILE A 88 -21.68 10.23 39.66
CA ILE A 88 -20.91 10.77 40.79
C ILE A 88 -19.42 10.88 40.43
N THR A 89 -18.88 9.87 39.74
CA THR A 89 -17.45 9.80 39.41
C THR A 89 -17.12 10.16 37.96
N GLY A 90 -18.11 10.18 37.07
CA GLY A 90 -17.94 10.35 35.63
C GLY A 90 -17.30 9.15 34.93
N GLY A 91 -17.09 8.04 35.64
CA GLY A 91 -16.51 6.82 35.09
C GLY A 91 -17.53 5.99 34.30
N VAL A 92 -17.02 5.18 33.37
CA VAL A 92 -17.81 4.15 32.66
C VAL A 92 -17.52 2.78 33.25
N LYS A 93 -18.57 1.96 33.42
CA LYS A 93 -18.48 0.58 33.94
C LYS A 93 -19.34 -0.38 33.14
#